data_AF-A0A822CRQ0-F1
#
_entry.id   AF-A0A822CRQ0-F1
#
_cell.length_a   1.000
_cell.length_b   1.000
_cell.length_c   1.000
_cell.angle_alpha   90.00
_cell.angle_beta   90.00
_cell.angle_gamma   90.00
#
_symmetry.space_group_name_H-M   'P 1'
#
loop_
_entity.id
_entity.type
_entity.pdbx_description
1 polymer ?
#
loop_
_entity_poly.entity_id
_entity_poly.type
_entity_poly.pdbx_seq_one_letter_code
_entity_poly.pdbx_strand_id
1 'polypeptide(L)'
;MARTDPRQLIDKPKRQLTRISRDLAYDFKSSMKTDDLSENELIRWIKKLNDLRLEIKSSYSIELIEDQRFPIYPITVTHNKFPNMYRNNPNIKNSFNANSEELFFKTTGPASIENSGIIVKHNGPDLDYGHVLCKQFYSQGRHTIRFKIVQCTLPYIIFFGCISSEVIQQVLNYNSSSVVGWFGYNEIYEHGIWNNNLAIHGYDSNQFQKNDIVNLTFDCDQQEIELFHERINKSYKLQVD
;
A
#
# COMPACT_ATOMS: atom_id res chain seq x y z
N MET A 1 8.12 14.72 -38.64
CA MET A 1 8.55 14.21 -37.32
C MET A 1 8.66 12.69 -37.40
N ALA A 2 9.85 12.15 -37.20
CA ALA A 2 10.08 10.71 -37.26
C ALA A 2 9.52 10.03 -36.00
N ARG A 3 8.70 8.99 -36.18
CA ARG A 3 8.16 8.18 -35.08
C ARG A 3 9.31 7.37 -34.47
N THR A 4 9.65 7.62 -33.22
CA THR A 4 10.59 6.77 -32.45
C THR A 4 9.96 5.38 -32.31
N ASP A 5 10.67 4.34 -32.74
CA ASP A 5 10.20 2.95 -32.62
C ASP A 5 9.99 2.63 -31.12
N PRO A 6 8.78 2.19 -30.71
CA PRO A 6 8.48 1.81 -29.32
C PRO A 6 9.49 0.81 -28.73
N ARG A 7 10.10 -0.02 -29.57
CA ARG A 7 11.15 -0.96 -29.14
C ARG A 7 12.37 -0.23 -28.59
N GLN A 8 12.73 0.92 -29.15
CA GLN A 8 13.88 1.71 -28.69
C GLN A 8 13.63 2.35 -27.31
N LEU A 9 12.37 2.68 -26.99
CA LEU A 9 11.98 3.22 -25.68
C LEU A 9 12.10 2.18 -24.56
N ILE A 10 11.90 0.90 -24.88
CA ILE A 10 12.00 -0.22 -23.93
C ILE A 10 13.43 -0.77 -23.86
N ASP A 11 14.13 -0.83 -25.00
CA ASP A 11 15.45 -1.42 -25.08
C ASP A 11 16.52 -0.65 -24.29
N LYS A 12 16.43 0.68 -24.27
CA LYS A 12 17.38 1.54 -23.54
C LYS A 12 17.36 1.30 -22.02
N PRO A 13 16.21 1.41 -21.31
CA PRO A 13 16.14 1.13 -19.88
C PRO A 13 16.43 -0.34 -19.59
N LYS A 14 15.99 -1.27 -20.45
CA LYS A 14 16.32 -2.70 -20.29
C LYS A 14 17.82 -2.97 -20.32
N ARG A 15 18.55 -2.35 -21.26
CA ARG A 15 20.02 -2.46 -21.34
C ARG A 15 20.70 -1.82 -20.13
N GLN A 16 20.20 -0.69 -19.65
CA GLN A 16 20.70 -0.01 -18.46
C GLN A 16 20.52 -0.87 -17.20
N LEU A 17 19.33 -1.41 -16.96
CA LEU A 17 19.05 -2.33 -15.86
C LEU A 17 19.91 -3.59 -15.94
N THR A 18 20.02 -4.18 -17.13
CA THR A 18 20.87 -5.38 -17.34
C THR A 18 22.32 -5.10 -17.00
N ARG A 19 22.83 -3.91 -17.32
CA ARG A 19 24.19 -3.49 -16.98
C ARG A 19 24.35 -3.31 -15.48
N ILE A 20 23.46 -2.54 -14.83
CA ILE A 20 23.54 -2.30 -13.38
C ILE A 20 23.44 -3.60 -12.58
N SER A 21 22.53 -4.51 -12.95
CA SER A 21 22.40 -5.82 -12.32
C SER A 21 23.65 -6.69 -12.50
N ARG A 22 24.30 -6.62 -13.67
CA ARG A 22 25.55 -7.35 -13.92
C ARG A 22 26.70 -6.78 -13.10
N ASP A 23 26.81 -5.45 -13.02
CA ASP A 23 27.85 -4.76 -12.27
C ASP A 23 27.70 -5.07 -10.76
N LEU A 24 26.48 -5.06 -10.23
CA LEU A 24 26.18 -5.49 -8.85
C LEU A 24 26.53 -6.96 -8.62
N ALA A 25 26.17 -7.86 -9.54
CA ALA A 25 26.51 -9.28 -9.39
C ALA A 25 28.03 -9.54 -9.42
N TYR A 26 28.77 -8.75 -10.20
CA TYR A 26 30.23 -8.82 -10.27
C TYR A 26 30.88 -8.30 -8.99
N ASP A 27 30.50 -7.10 -8.56
CA ASP A 27 30.97 -6.48 -7.32
C ASP A 27 30.73 -7.42 -6.12
N PHE A 28 29.56 -8.05 -6.04
CA PHE A 28 29.21 -8.97 -4.95
C PHE A 28 30.09 -10.21 -4.94
N LYS A 29 30.29 -10.83 -6.11
CA LYS A 29 31.19 -11.98 -6.26
C LYS A 29 32.65 -11.64 -5.96
N SER A 30 33.06 -10.40 -6.21
CA SER A 30 34.41 -9.94 -5.90
C SER A 30 34.60 -9.79 -4.38
N SER A 31 33.68 -9.11 -3.69
CA SER A 31 33.70 -8.97 -2.22
C SER A 31 33.67 -10.31 -1.49
N MET A 32 32.95 -11.31 -2.02
CA MET A 32 32.93 -12.66 -1.44
C MET A 32 34.26 -13.40 -1.55
N LYS A 33 35.11 -13.07 -2.53
CA LYS A 33 36.39 -13.77 -2.74
C LYS A 33 37.53 -13.19 -1.89
N THR A 34 37.38 -11.96 -1.42
CA THR A 34 38.40 -11.26 -0.65
C THR A 34 38.21 -11.41 0.87
N ASP A 35 37.17 -12.14 1.33
CA ASP A 35 36.82 -12.36 2.75
C ASP A 35 36.66 -11.06 3.58
N ASP A 36 36.47 -9.93 2.88
CA ASP A 36 36.42 -8.56 3.43
C ASP A 36 34.98 -8.04 3.53
N LEU A 37 34.03 -8.92 3.87
CA LEU A 37 32.63 -8.54 4.10
C LEU A 37 32.49 -7.83 5.45
N SER A 38 32.92 -6.57 5.50
CA SER A 38 32.65 -5.69 6.63
C SER A 38 31.20 -5.23 6.64
N GLU A 39 30.69 -4.88 7.82
CA GLU A 39 29.34 -4.32 8.01
C GLU A 39 29.07 -3.09 7.12
N ASN A 40 30.12 -2.28 6.88
CA ASN A 40 30.06 -1.13 5.97
C ASN A 40 29.80 -1.53 4.51
N GLU A 41 30.33 -2.67 4.06
CA GLU A 41 30.04 -3.17 2.73
C GLU A 41 28.57 -3.58 2.60
N LEU A 42 28.02 -4.24 3.62
CA LEU A 42 26.63 -4.69 3.65
C LEU A 42 25.65 -3.50 3.63
N ILE A 43 25.93 -2.45 4.40
CA ILE A 43 25.16 -1.19 4.36
C ILE A 43 25.21 -0.55 2.97
N ARG A 44 26.40 -0.52 2.35
CA ARG A 44 26.59 -0.01 0.98
C ARG A 44 25.77 -0.82 -0.05
N TRP A 45 25.69 -2.14 0.12
CA TRP A 45 24.89 -3.03 -0.73
C TRP A 45 23.39 -2.80 -0.60
N ILE A 46 22.89 -2.70 0.64
CA ILE A 46 21.48 -2.39 0.91
C ILE A 46 21.10 -1.06 0.26
N LYS A 47 21.97 -0.04 0.37
CA LYS A 47 21.76 1.25 -0.29
C LYS A 47 21.69 1.11 -1.81
N LYS A 48 22.67 0.46 -2.44
CA LYS A 48 22.70 0.24 -3.91
C LYS A 48 21.46 -0.51 -4.41
N LEU A 49 20.97 -1.50 -3.66
CA LEU A 49 19.76 -2.25 -3.99
C LEU A 49 18.49 -1.40 -3.87
N ASN A 50 18.41 -0.55 -2.84
CA ASN A 50 17.29 0.39 -2.68
C ASN A 50 17.27 1.45 -3.78
N ASP A 51 18.44 1.99 -4.16
CA ASP A 51 18.56 2.95 -5.26
C ASP A 51 18.12 2.31 -6.59
N LEU A 52 18.55 1.08 -6.87
CA LEU A 52 18.09 0.32 -8.05
C LEU A 52 16.58 0.07 -8.03
N ARG A 53 16.02 -0.27 -6.85
CA ARG A 53 14.58 -0.47 -6.69
C ARG A 53 13.79 0.81 -6.99
N LEU A 54 14.29 1.97 -6.58
CA LEU A 54 13.68 3.27 -6.87
C LEU A 54 13.81 3.65 -8.35
N GLU A 55 14.94 3.35 -8.99
CA GLU A 55 15.15 3.55 -10.43
C GLU A 55 14.20 2.68 -11.27
N ILE A 56 13.97 1.43 -10.88
CA ILE A 56 12.98 0.54 -11.51
C ILE A 56 11.57 1.10 -11.35
N LYS A 57 11.19 1.54 -10.14
CA LYS A 57 9.86 2.11 -9.87
C LYS A 57 9.58 3.42 -10.60
N SER A 58 10.62 4.21 -10.87
CA SER A 58 10.51 5.48 -11.60
C SER A 58 10.54 5.31 -13.13
N SER A 59 10.93 4.13 -13.62
CA SER A 59 11.04 3.83 -15.04
C SER A 59 9.66 3.48 -15.65
N TYR A 60 8.94 4.54 -16.02
CA TYR A 60 7.73 4.57 -16.85
C TYR A 60 6.45 3.97 -16.24
N SER A 61 5.43 4.82 -16.09
CA SER A 61 4.04 4.38 -15.97
C SER A 61 3.45 4.34 -17.38
N ILE A 62 2.93 3.19 -17.80
CA ILE A 62 2.14 3.08 -19.02
C ILE A 62 0.68 3.29 -18.59
N GLU A 63 0.14 4.46 -18.90
CA GLU A 63 -1.27 4.76 -18.66
C GLU A 63 -2.06 4.57 -19.96
N LEU A 64 -3.13 3.77 -19.88
CA LEU A 64 -4.12 3.67 -20.93
C LEU A 64 -5.12 4.81 -20.71
N ILE A 65 -5.15 5.77 -21.64
CA ILE A 65 -6.15 6.84 -21.61
C ILE A 65 -7.37 6.31 -22.38
N GLU A 66 -8.46 6.07 -21.65
CA GLU A 66 -9.74 5.73 -22.26
C GLU A 66 -10.37 6.98 -22.90
N ASP A 67 -10.18 7.12 -24.22
CA ASP A 67 -10.93 8.10 -25.02
C ASP A 67 -12.08 7.38 -25.74
N GLN A 68 -13.31 7.65 -25.31
CA GLN A 68 -14.54 7.01 -25.83
C GLN A 68 -14.84 7.37 -27.30
N ARG A 69 -14.03 8.20 -27.96
CA ARG A 69 -14.29 8.70 -29.32
C ARG A 69 -13.55 7.94 -30.42
N PHE A 70 -12.59 7.06 -30.09
CA PHE A 70 -11.81 6.34 -31.10
C PHE A 70 -11.75 4.82 -30.78
N PRO A 71 -11.90 3.93 -31.77
CA PRO A 71 -11.81 2.47 -31.57
C PRO A 71 -10.37 1.97 -31.35
N ILE A 72 -9.38 2.86 -31.29
CA ILE A 72 -7.97 2.53 -31.05
C ILE A 72 -7.44 3.47 -29.96
N TYR A 73 -7.12 2.90 -28.80
CA TYR A 73 -6.62 3.65 -27.65
C TYR A 73 -5.19 4.17 -27.90
N PRO A 74 -4.96 5.48 -27.85
CA PRO A 74 -3.61 6.02 -27.96
C PRO A 74 -2.83 5.74 -26.66
N ILE A 75 -1.73 4.99 -26.76
CA ILE A 75 -0.79 4.77 -25.65
C ILE A 75 0.10 6.01 -25.56
N THR A 76 0.06 6.71 -24.43
CA THR A 76 0.97 7.83 -24.17
C THR A 76 2.02 7.38 -23.16
N VAL A 77 3.28 7.34 -23.58
CA VAL A 77 4.41 7.07 -22.69
C VAL A 77 4.87 8.40 -22.09
N THR A 78 4.44 8.68 -20.86
CA THR A 78 4.90 9.87 -20.12
C THR A 78 6.16 9.53 -19.34
N HIS A 79 7.16 10.41 -19.44
CA HIS A 79 8.30 10.38 -18.53
C HIS A 79 7.82 10.94 -17.19
N ASN A 80 7.70 10.10 -16.17
CA ASN A 80 7.36 10.53 -14.81
C ASN A 80 8.50 11.35 -14.20
N LYS A 81 8.57 12.63 -14.56
CA LYS A 81 9.12 13.65 -13.67
C LYS A 81 7.98 14.05 -12.76
N PHE A 82 7.98 13.53 -11.53
CA PHE A 82 7.04 13.93 -10.48
C PHE A 82 6.90 15.45 -10.45
N PRO A 83 5.73 16.03 -10.79
CA PRO A 83 5.46 17.41 -10.44
C PRO A 83 5.13 17.42 -8.95
N ASN A 84 5.88 18.19 -8.18
CA ASN A 84 5.45 18.65 -6.86
C ASN A 84 4.08 19.34 -7.01
N MET A 85 3.00 18.62 -6.71
CA MET A 85 1.66 19.16 -6.63
C MET A 85 1.04 18.73 -5.31
N TYR A 86 1.17 19.57 -4.28
CA TYR A 86 0.10 19.83 -3.33
C TYR A 86 0.20 21.29 -2.85
N ARG A 87 -0.71 22.13 -3.37
CA ARG A 87 -1.12 23.37 -2.70
C ARG A 87 -2.14 22.95 -1.65
N ASN A 88 -1.77 23.12 -0.38
CA ASN A 88 -2.66 22.94 0.75
C ASN A 88 -3.84 23.92 0.63
N ASN A 89 -5.07 23.41 0.71
CA ASN A 89 -6.25 24.24 0.89
C ASN A 89 -6.76 24.01 2.33
N PRO A 90 -6.48 24.92 3.29
CA PRO A 90 -6.67 24.67 4.73
C PRO A 90 -8.12 24.83 5.22
N ASN A 91 -9.12 24.82 4.33
CA ASN A 91 -10.50 25.20 4.66
C ASN A 91 -11.53 24.10 4.39
N ILE A 92 -11.30 22.88 4.88
CA ILE A 92 -12.38 21.89 5.02
C ILE A 92 -12.83 21.92 6.48
N LYS A 93 -13.86 22.72 6.76
CA LYS A 93 -14.61 22.63 8.02
C LYS A 93 -15.43 21.34 7.98
N ASN A 94 -15.08 20.39 8.84
CA ASN A 94 -15.77 19.11 9.02
C ASN A 94 -17.20 19.33 9.53
N SER A 95 -18.18 19.43 8.64
CA SER A 95 -19.58 19.20 8.99
C SER A 95 -19.83 17.69 8.94
N PHE A 96 -19.91 17.07 10.11
CA PHE A 96 -20.32 15.67 10.27
C PHE A 96 -21.78 15.52 9.81
N ASN A 97 -21.98 15.10 8.55
CA ASN A 97 -23.27 14.62 8.09
C ASN A 97 -23.35 13.14 8.47
N ALA A 98 -24.21 12.80 9.43
CA ALA A 98 -24.43 11.43 9.93
C ALA A 98 -24.95 10.41 8.89
N ASN A 99 -25.11 10.83 7.62
CA ASN A 99 -25.61 10.02 6.51
C ASN A 99 -24.63 9.95 5.33
N SER A 100 -23.36 10.35 5.49
CA SER A 100 -22.37 10.10 4.44
C SER A 100 -22.06 8.60 4.41
N GLU A 101 -22.41 7.95 3.30
CA GLU A 101 -21.96 6.59 3.03
C GLU A 101 -20.42 6.53 3.14
N GLU A 102 -19.91 5.51 3.83
CA GLU A 102 -18.47 5.28 3.95
C GLU A 102 -17.92 4.82 2.60
N LEU A 103 -16.97 5.57 2.04
CA LEU A 103 -16.43 5.33 0.71
C LEU A 103 -14.90 5.32 0.73
N PHE A 104 -14.32 4.46 -0.09
CA PHE A 104 -12.92 4.51 -0.46
C PHE A 104 -12.64 5.75 -1.29
N PHE A 105 -11.55 6.46 -0.98
CA PHE A 105 -11.25 7.77 -1.53
C PHE A 105 -9.94 7.83 -2.32
N LYS A 106 -8.87 7.23 -1.78
CA LYS A 106 -7.52 7.37 -2.34
C LYS A 106 -6.82 6.02 -2.34
N THR A 107 -6.14 5.72 -3.43
CA THR A 107 -5.23 4.56 -3.52
C THR A 107 -3.79 4.99 -3.76
N THR A 108 -2.84 4.13 -3.42
CA THR A 108 -1.43 4.24 -3.77
C THR A 108 -0.89 2.84 -4.02
N GLY A 109 -0.15 2.64 -5.11
CA GLY A 109 0.26 1.30 -5.55
C GLY A 109 -0.79 0.62 -6.44
N PRO A 110 -0.74 -0.71 -6.61
CA PRO A 110 -1.55 -1.42 -7.59
C PRO A 110 -2.96 -1.74 -7.08
N ALA A 111 -3.73 -0.70 -6.75
CA ALA A 111 -5.13 -0.82 -6.36
C ALA A 111 -6.02 0.19 -7.12
N SER A 112 -7.17 -0.27 -7.60
CA SER A 112 -8.23 0.58 -8.14
C SER A 112 -9.42 0.66 -7.19
N ILE A 113 -10.10 1.81 -7.23
CA ILE A 113 -11.42 1.99 -6.62
C ILE A 113 -12.46 1.96 -7.74
N GLU A 114 -13.48 1.13 -7.58
CA GLU A 114 -14.57 0.90 -8.52
C GLU A 114 -15.92 1.18 -7.85
N ASN A 115 -17.01 1.19 -8.64
CA ASN A 115 -18.38 1.40 -8.16
C ASN A 115 -18.52 2.62 -7.24
N SER A 116 -18.03 3.77 -7.72
CA SER A 116 -18.16 5.06 -7.01
C SER A 116 -17.59 5.09 -5.59
N GLY A 117 -16.57 4.29 -5.30
CA GLY A 117 -15.94 4.27 -3.96
C GLY A 117 -16.32 3.07 -3.09
N ILE A 118 -17.10 2.12 -3.61
CA ILE A 118 -17.62 1.00 -2.81
C ILE A 118 -16.73 -0.25 -2.92
N ILE A 119 -16.04 -0.43 -4.05
CA ILE A 119 -15.22 -1.62 -4.30
C ILE A 119 -13.76 -1.22 -4.44
N VAL A 120 -12.89 -1.98 -3.80
CA VAL A 120 -11.44 -1.93 -4.02
C VAL A 120 -11.01 -3.21 -4.68
N LYS A 121 -10.16 -3.09 -5.70
CA LYS A 121 -9.54 -4.22 -6.38
C LYS A 121 -8.03 -4.04 -6.43
N HIS A 122 -7.31 -5.06 -6.00
CA HIS A 122 -5.87 -5.14 -6.24
C HIS A 122 -5.64 -5.65 -7.66
N ASN A 123 -4.85 -4.90 -8.44
CA ASN A 123 -4.60 -5.16 -9.86
C ASN A 123 -3.11 -5.44 -10.15
N GLY A 124 -2.30 -5.66 -9.11
CA GLY A 124 -0.86 -5.87 -9.22
C GLY A 124 -0.45 -7.32 -9.10
N PRO A 125 0.85 -7.60 -9.18
CA PRO A 125 1.41 -8.88 -8.76
C PRO A 125 1.13 -9.16 -7.28
N ASP A 126 1.02 -10.43 -6.90
CA ASP A 126 0.72 -10.87 -5.52
C ASP A 126 1.70 -10.34 -4.46
N LEU A 127 2.92 -9.93 -4.86
CA LEU A 127 3.96 -9.43 -3.97
C LEU A 127 3.94 -7.91 -3.76
N ASP A 128 3.10 -7.18 -4.51
CA ASP A 128 3.00 -5.73 -4.38
C ASP A 128 1.88 -5.32 -3.43
N TYR A 129 2.09 -4.26 -2.66
CA TYR A 129 1.11 -3.73 -1.73
C TYR A 129 0.33 -2.56 -2.34
N GLY A 130 -0.99 -2.69 -2.41
CA GLY A 130 -1.91 -1.59 -2.68
C GLY A 130 -2.40 -0.99 -1.36
N HIS A 131 -2.25 0.32 -1.21
CA HIS A 131 -2.76 1.06 -0.05
C HIS A 131 -4.05 1.76 -0.44
N VAL A 132 -5.06 1.71 0.43
CA VAL A 132 -6.32 2.41 0.23
C VAL A 132 -6.71 3.16 1.51
N LEU A 133 -7.18 4.39 1.34
CA LEU A 133 -7.76 5.19 2.40
C LEU A 133 -9.24 5.41 2.15
N CYS A 134 -10.02 5.35 3.23
CA CYS A 134 -11.39 5.84 3.23
C CYS A 134 -11.43 7.37 3.29
N LYS A 135 -12.60 7.93 2.96
CA LYS A 135 -12.84 9.37 2.91
C LYS A 135 -12.96 10.02 4.28
N GLN A 136 -13.47 9.27 5.26
CA GLN A 136 -13.92 9.83 6.52
C GLN A 136 -12.78 9.95 7.53
N PHE A 137 -12.86 10.99 8.36
CA PHE A 137 -12.01 11.20 9.52
C PHE A 137 -12.84 11.01 10.79
N TYR A 138 -12.24 10.34 11.78
CA TYR A 138 -12.88 10.01 13.04
C TYR A 138 -12.10 10.66 14.16
N SER A 139 -12.78 11.41 15.02
CA SER A 139 -12.14 12.14 16.14
C SER A 139 -12.94 12.10 17.44
N GLN A 140 -14.15 11.55 17.42
CA GLN A 140 -15.05 11.48 18.58
C GLN A 140 -16.12 10.42 18.32
N GLY A 141 -16.67 9.81 19.37
CA GLY A 141 -17.74 8.81 19.27
C GLY A 141 -17.27 7.46 18.75
N ARG A 142 -18.25 6.58 18.52
CA ARG A 142 -18.04 5.21 18.05
C ARG A 142 -18.58 5.01 16.63
N HIS A 143 -17.73 4.52 15.73
CA HIS A 143 -18.02 4.36 14.31
C HIS A 143 -17.71 2.95 13.86
N THR A 144 -18.60 2.29 13.14
CA THR A 144 -18.38 0.92 12.63
C THR A 144 -18.48 0.90 11.12
N ILE A 145 -17.42 0.42 10.48
CA ILE A 145 -17.35 0.17 9.04
C ILE A 145 -17.45 -1.33 8.79
N ARG A 146 -18.30 -1.74 7.87
CA ARG A 146 -18.52 -3.14 7.52
C ARG A 146 -17.93 -3.45 6.15
N PHE A 147 -16.97 -4.36 6.10
CA PHE A 147 -16.29 -4.80 4.89
C PHE A 147 -16.71 -6.22 4.51
N LYS A 148 -16.85 -6.48 3.21
CA LYS A 148 -17.06 -7.82 2.66
C LYS A 148 -15.89 -8.22 1.76
N ILE A 149 -15.30 -9.38 2.03
CA ILE A 149 -14.21 -9.93 1.22
C ILE A 149 -14.83 -10.64 0.01
N VAL A 150 -14.89 -9.97 -1.14
CA VAL A 150 -15.53 -10.52 -2.34
C VAL A 150 -14.66 -11.60 -3.00
N GLN A 151 -13.36 -11.33 -3.13
CA GLN A 151 -12.39 -12.22 -3.73
C GLN A 151 -11.01 -11.91 -3.15
N CYS A 152 -10.28 -12.93 -2.74
CA CYS A 152 -8.88 -12.81 -2.36
C CYS A 152 -8.20 -14.17 -2.53
N THR A 153 -6.92 -14.15 -2.90
CA THR A 153 -6.05 -15.31 -3.04
C THR A 153 -5.42 -15.63 -1.69
N LEU A 154 -5.18 -16.92 -1.42
CA LEU A 154 -4.48 -17.34 -0.21
C LEU A 154 -2.96 -17.15 -0.39
N PRO A 155 -2.25 -16.67 0.63
CA PRO A 155 -2.75 -16.22 1.93
C PRO A 155 -3.48 -14.87 1.85
N TYR A 156 -4.50 -14.66 2.69
CA TYR A 156 -5.22 -13.39 2.78
C TYR A 156 -4.30 -12.32 3.38
N ILE A 157 -3.66 -11.51 2.54
CA ILE A 157 -2.79 -10.41 2.97
C ILE A 157 -3.58 -9.09 2.87
N ILE A 158 -4.45 -8.84 3.85
CA ILE A 158 -5.27 -7.63 3.92
C ILE A 158 -4.99 -6.93 5.25
N PHE A 159 -4.77 -5.62 5.19
CA PHE A 159 -4.64 -4.77 6.37
C PHE A 159 -6.00 -4.17 6.74
N PHE A 160 -6.39 -4.28 8.01
CA PHE A 160 -7.52 -3.56 8.59
C PHE A 160 -7.02 -2.70 9.75
N GLY A 161 -7.27 -1.40 9.73
CA GLY A 161 -6.80 -0.50 10.79
C GLY A 161 -7.02 0.96 10.48
N CYS A 162 -6.36 1.82 11.25
CA CYS A 162 -6.33 3.28 11.06
C CYS A 162 -4.91 3.82 10.96
N ILE A 163 -4.83 5.05 10.48
CA ILE A 163 -3.64 5.87 10.51
C ILE A 163 -4.00 7.27 11.01
N SER A 164 -3.15 7.88 11.83
CA SER A 164 -3.35 9.27 12.28
C SER A 164 -3.37 10.25 11.09
N SER A 165 -4.27 11.23 11.15
CA SER A 165 -4.35 12.32 10.15
C SER A 165 -3.18 13.30 10.23
N GLU A 166 -2.42 13.28 11.32
CA GLU A 166 -1.28 14.18 11.54
C GLU A 166 -0.05 13.80 10.72
N VAL A 167 0.01 12.55 10.23
CA VAL A 167 1.08 12.12 9.33
C VAL A 167 0.90 12.80 8.00
N ILE A 168 1.86 13.66 7.66
CA ILE A 168 2.00 14.26 6.34
C ILE A 168 1.94 13.12 5.32
N GLN A 169 0.93 13.14 4.45
CA GLN A 169 0.47 12.09 3.53
C GLN A 169 1.51 11.50 2.55
N GLN A 170 2.80 11.76 2.74
CA GLN A 170 3.82 11.55 1.71
C GLN A 170 4.19 10.08 1.51
N VAL A 171 3.99 9.17 2.47
CA VAL A 171 4.05 7.71 2.20
C VAL A 171 3.16 6.96 3.19
N LEU A 172 2.10 6.31 2.70
CA LEU A 172 1.38 5.31 3.48
C LEU A 172 2.31 4.12 3.72
N ASN A 173 2.75 3.96 4.95
CA ASN A 173 3.60 2.85 5.36
C ASN A 173 2.96 2.22 6.60
N TYR A 174 2.60 0.94 6.51
CA TYR A 174 2.00 0.21 7.63
C TYR A 174 2.96 0.08 8.83
N ASN A 175 4.27 0.22 8.59
CA ASN A 175 5.29 0.28 9.64
C ASN A 175 5.45 1.68 10.27
N SER A 176 4.58 2.64 9.94
CA SER A 176 4.62 3.96 10.56
C SER A 176 4.19 3.88 12.03
N SER A 177 4.80 4.71 12.87
CA SER A 177 4.41 4.86 14.27
C SER A 177 2.98 5.37 14.49
N SER A 178 2.30 5.77 13.42
CA SER A 178 0.94 6.29 13.46
C SER A 178 -0.10 5.31 12.92
N VAL A 179 0.31 4.08 12.61
CA VAL A 179 -0.57 3.02 12.13
C VAL A 179 -0.89 2.06 13.28
N VAL A 180 -2.17 1.72 13.39
CA VAL A 180 -2.65 0.68 14.30
C VAL A 180 -3.59 -0.24 13.52
N GLY A 181 -3.42 -1.55 13.63
CA GLY A 181 -4.28 -2.52 12.96
C GLY A 181 -3.76 -3.95 12.88
N TRP A 182 -4.46 -4.74 12.09
CA TRP A 182 -4.21 -6.16 11.86
C TRP A 182 -3.85 -6.41 10.40
N PHE A 183 -2.93 -7.34 10.15
CA PHE A 183 -2.46 -7.68 8.82
C PHE A 183 -2.42 -9.20 8.58
N GLY A 184 -2.02 -9.62 7.38
CA GLY A 184 -1.78 -11.04 7.11
C GLY A 184 -0.72 -11.64 8.05
N TYR A 185 -0.59 -12.96 8.04
CA TYR A 185 0.41 -13.70 8.83
C TYR A 185 0.29 -13.50 10.36
N ASN A 186 -0.92 -13.22 10.83
CA ASN A 186 -1.24 -12.98 12.24
C ASN A 186 -0.54 -11.75 12.80
N GLU A 187 -0.16 -10.80 11.96
CA GLU A 187 0.58 -9.61 12.39
C GLU A 187 -0.37 -8.55 12.93
N ILE A 188 0.02 -7.93 14.03
CA ILE A 188 -0.57 -6.70 14.56
C ILE A 188 0.47 -5.58 14.52
N TYR A 189 -0.02 -4.37 14.30
CA TYR A 189 0.75 -3.14 14.33
C TYR A 189 0.13 -2.23 15.39
N GLU A 190 0.91 -1.82 16.38
CA GLU A 190 0.53 -0.88 17.44
C GLU A 190 1.60 0.21 17.48
N HIS A 191 1.28 1.37 16.90
CA HIS A 191 2.16 2.54 16.90
C HIS A 191 3.55 2.25 16.33
N GLY A 192 3.58 1.48 15.24
CA GLY A 192 4.80 1.05 14.55
C GLY A 192 5.54 -0.12 15.22
N ILE A 193 5.03 -0.62 16.35
CA ILE A 193 5.50 -1.87 16.96
C ILE A 193 4.78 -3.03 16.28
N TRP A 194 5.56 -3.96 15.75
CA TRP A 194 5.07 -5.16 15.09
C TRP A 194 5.11 -6.35 16.05
N ASN A 195 4.05 -7.15 16.06
CA ASN A 195 3.97 -8.40 16.81
C ASN A 195 3.15 -9.44 16.02
N ASN A 196 3.60 -10.69 15.99
CA ASN A 196 2.91 -11.79 15.30
C ASN A 196 2.67 -13.01 16.22
N ASN A 197 2.88 -12.85 17.53
CA ASN A 197 2.73 -13.92 18.49
C ASN A 197 1.25 -14.14 18.82
N LEU A 198 0.65 -15.08 18.09
CA LEU A 198 -0.76 -15.47 18.24
C LEU A 198 -1.15 -15.79 19.70
N ALA A 199 -0.25 -16.33 20.52
CA ALA A 199 -0.56 -16.65 21.92
C ALA A 199 -0.78 -15.41 22.78
N ILE A 200 -0.28 -14.24 22.36
CA ILE A 200 -0.39 -12.98 23.08
C ILE A 200 -1.66 -12.24 22.67
N HIS A 201 -1.88 -12.06 21.37
CA HIS A 201 -2.95 -11.19 20.86
C HIS A 201 -4.17 -11.96 20.29
N GLY A 202 -4.08 -13.28 20.15
CA GLY A 202 -5.20 -14.15 19.74
C GLY A 202 -5.69 -13.99 18.29
N TYR A 203 -5.16 -13.04 17.53
CA TYR A 203 -5.52 -12.74 16.15
C TYR A 203 -4.93 -13.75 15.15
N ASP A 204 -5.81 -14.50 14.47
CA ASP A 204 -5.46 -15.50 13.47
C ASP A 204 -6.04 -15.13 12.10
N SER A 205 -5.18 -14.61 11.24
CA SER A 205 -5.47 -14.22 9.85
C SER A 205 -5.78 -15.40 8.92
N ASN A 206 -5.46 -16.65 9.30
CA ASN A 206 -5.78 -17.81 8.48
C ASN A 206 -7.27 -18.17 8.52
N GLN A 207 -8.02 -17.53 9.43
CA GLN A 207 -9.45 -17.79 9.58
C GLN A 207 -10.29 -17.08 8.52
N PHE A 208 -9.75 -16.08 7.81
CA PHE A 208 -10.49 -15.37 6.76
C PHE A 208 -10.79 -16.26 5.56
N GLN A 209 -11.95 -16.05 4.94
CA GLN A 209 -12.43 -16.77 3.76
C GLN A 209 -13.15 -15.82 2.80
N LYS A 210 -13.34 -16.29 1.56
CA LYS A 210 -14.17 -15.59 0.57
C LYS A 210 -15.60 -15.42 1.13
N ASN A 211 -16.17 -14.25 0.90
CA ASN A 211 -17.48 -13.79 1.38
C ASN A 211 -17.58 -13.52 2.87
N ASP A 212 -16.47 -13.60 3.62
CA ASP A 212 -16.48 -13.18 5.01
C ASP A 212 -16.76 -11.69 5.12
N ILE A 213 -17.41 -11.36 6.25
CA ILE A 213 -17.76 -10.00 6.61
C ILE A 213 -17.04 -9.68 7.92
N VAL A 214 -16.36 -8.53 7.91
CA VAL A 214 -15.68 -7.99 9.09
C VAL A 214 -16.14 -6.57 9.36
N ASN A 215 -16.24 -6.26 10.65
CA ASN A 215 -16.61 -4.94 11.14
C ASN A 215 -15.39 -4.34 11.81
N LEU A 216 -14.93 -3.20 11.30
CA LEU A 216 -13.89 -2.39 11.93
C LEU A 216 -14.56 -1.24 12.67
N THR A 217 -14.43 -1.23 13.98
CA THR A 217 -14.99 -0.20 14.85
C THR A 217 -13.89 0.69 15.36
N PHE A 218 -14.09 2.00 15.25
CA PHE A 218 -13.29 3.04 15.88
C PHE A 218 -14.07 3.59 17.06
N ASP A 219 -13.60 3.36 18.28
CA ASP A 219 -14.13 3.97 19.50
C ASP A 219 -13.18 5.11 19.88
N CYS A 220 -13.42 6.30 19.34
CA CYS A 220 -12.56 7.46 19.57
C CYS A 220 -12.65 7.99 21.01
N ASP A 221 -13.74 7.68 21.72
CA ASP A 221 -13.92 8.10 23.11
C ASP A 221 -13.10 7.22 24.06
N GLN A 222 -13.00 5.93 23.74
CA GLN A 222 -12.16 4.97 24.49
C GLN A 222 -10.74 4.83 23.93
N GLN A 223 -10.44 5.53 22.83
CA GLN A 223 -9.18 5.40 22.09
C GLN A 223 -8.84 3.93 21.79
N GLU A 224 -9.80 3.21 21.20
CA GLU A 224 -9.65 1.80 20.82
C GLU A 224 -10.14 1.56 19.39
N ILE A 225 -9.50 0.60 18.70
CA ILE A 225 -10.08 -0.03 17.51
C ILE A 225 -10.43 -1.49 17.78
N GLU A 226 -11.54 -1.95 17.18
CA GLU A 226 -12.02 -3.32 17.27
C GLU A 226 -12.26 -3.92 15.88
N LEU A 227 -11.70 -5.09 15.60
CA LEU A 227 -12.01 -5.90 14.42
C LEU A 227 -12.89 -7.09 14.82
N PHE A 228 -14.16 -7.07 14.44
CA PHE A 228 -15.10 -8.16 14.67
C PHE A 228 -15.34 -8.96 13.39
N HIS A 229 -15.08 -10.27 13.45
CA HIS A 229 -15.30 -11.19 12.34
C HIS A 229 -16.62 -11.96 12.52
N GLU A 230 -17.61 -11.69 11.66
CA GLU A 230 -19.00 -12.16 11.86
C GLU A 230 -19.11 -13.69 11.88
N ARG A 231 -18.54 -14.38 10.89
CA ARG A 231 -18.68 -15.84 10.75
C ARG A 231 -18.16 -16.63 11.94
N ILE A 232 -17.00 -16.25 12.49
CA ILE A 232 -16.37 -16.96 13.61
C ILE A 232 -16.73 -16.37 14.96
N ASN A 233 -17.50 -15.27 14.99
CA ASN A 233 -17.92 -14.56 16.18
C ASN A 233 -16.74 -14.23 17.13
N LYS A 234 -15.67 -13.64 16.57
CA LYS A 234 -14.49 -13.20 17.34
C LYS A 234 -14.23 -11.72 17.13
N SER A 235 -13.86 -11.05 18.22
CA SER A 235 -13.39 -9.67 18.24
C SER A 235 -11.92 -9.62 18.63
N TYR A 236 -11.20 -8.69 18.01
CA TYR A 236 -9.83 -8.33 18.34
C TYR A 236 -9.79 -6.83 18.62
N LYS A 237 -9.03 -6.40 19.63
CA LYS A 237 -8.97 -5.00 20.07
C LYS A 237 -7.53 -4.54 20.17
N LEU A 238 -7.27 -3.31 19.78
CA LEU A 238 -5.98 -2.62 19.91
C LEU A 238 -6.22 -1.21 20.41
N GLN A 239 -5.33 -0.70 21.25
CA GLN A 239 -5.39 0.67 21.74
C GLN A 239 -4.83 1.63 20.68
N VAL A 240 -5.40 2.84 20.60
CA VAL A 240 -4.91 3.94 19.76
C VAL A 240 -4.53 5.11 20.66
N ASP A 241 -3.57 5.93 20.24
CA ASP A 241 -3.11 7.11 21.00
C ASP A 241 -3.89 8.38 20.62
#